data_AF-A0A960H6R1-F1
#
_entry.id   AF-A0A960H6R1-F1
#
_cell.length_a   1.000
_cell.length_b   1.000
_cell.length_c   1.000
_cell.angle_alpha   90.00
_cell.angle_beta   90.00
_cell.angle_gamma   90.00
#
_symmetry.space_group_name_H-M   'P 1'
#
loop_
_entity.id
_entity.type
_entity.pdbx_description
1 polymer ?
#
loop_
_entity_poly.entity_id
_entity_poly.type
_entity_poly.pdbx_seq_one_letter_code
_entity_poly.pdbx_strand_id
1 'polypeptide(L)'
;DIRAAFAASDSEPFLTGGWYRNQFWFMPGVLGDLQVCLGIHGQMVLVDRATRTVAVKFSSWPTAQNPAYLLDTVRAFVAAGQYAAGLSGVGHHRAHLSGPIGVVEGRERGHS
;
A
#
# COMPACT_ATOMS: atom_id res chain seq x y z
N ASP A 1 11.63 15.78 -10.11
CA ASP A 1 11.29 14.35 -9.99
C ASP A 1 9.98 14.21 -9.22
N ILE A 2 9.05 13.36 -9.65
CA ILE A 2 7.71 13.20 -9.05
C ILE A 2 7.77 12.65 -7.62
N ARG A 3 8.76 11.79 -7.32
CA ARG A 3 8.92 11.21 -5.98
C ARG A 3 9.44 12.25 -4.99
N ALA A 4 10.42 13.06 -5.41
CA ALA A 4 10.90 14.18 -4.61
C ALA A 4 9.79 15.21 -4.32
N ALA A 5 8.94 15.53 -5.31
CA ALA A 5 7.81 16.44 -5.11
C ALA A 5 6.78 15.88 -4.11
N PHE A 6 6.54 14.57 -4.15
CA PHE A 6 5.65 13.91 -3.20
C PHE A 6 6.20 13.91 -1.77
N ALA A 7 7.49 13.62 -1.61
CA ALA A 7 8.15 13.59 -0.32
C ALA A 7 8.11 14.96 0.40
N ALA A 8 8.00 16.05 -0.35
CA ALA A 8 7.85 17.40 0.19
C ALA A 8 6.38 17.82 0.42
N SER A 9 5.40 16.94 0.15
CA SER A 9 3.98 17.25 0.27
C SER A 9 3.39 16.85 1.61
N ASP A 10 2.25 17.44 1.96
CA ASP A 10 1.48 17.10 3.18
C ASP A 10 0.95 15.66 3.21
N SER A 11 1.10 14.91 2.11
CA SER A 11 0.66 13.52 2.01
C SER A 11 1.73 12.51 2.39
N GLU A 12 3.01 12.92 2.42
CA GLU A 12 4.11 12.04 2.82
C GLU A 12 3.83 11.33 4.15
N PRO A 13 3.39 12.02 5.22
CA PRO A 13 3.29 11.38 6.55
C PRO A 13 2.26 10.24 6.62
N PHE A 14 1.38 10.15 5.62
CA PHE A 14 0.29 9.17 5.57
C PHE A 14 0.47 8.14 4.45
N LEU A 15 1.26 8.48 3.44
CA LEU A 15 1.54 7.64 2.26
C LEU A 15 3.07 7.60 2.03
N THR A 16 3.81 7.28 3.08
CA THR A 16 5.28 7.31 3.11
C THR A 16 5.91 6.56 1.94
N GLY A 17 6.85 7.20 1.27
CA GLY A 17 7.50 6.66 0.07
C GLY A 17 6.62 6.61 -1.18
N GLY A 18 5.42 7.18 -1.11
CA GLY A 18 4.46 7.25 -2.20
C GLY A 18 4.80 8.25 -3.29
N TRP A 19 3.89 8.32 -4.27
CA TRP A 19 3.94 9.27 -5.38
C TRP A 19 2.53 9.48 -5.95
N TYR A 20 2.35 10.55 -6.72
CA TYR A 20 1.05 10.89 -7.31
C TYR A 20 1.17 11.13 -8.81
N ARG A 21 0.28 10.53 -9.60
CA ARG A 21 0.23 10.72 -11.06
C ARG A 21 -1.16 10.38 -11.60
N ASN A 22 -1.62 11.16 -12.59
CA ASN A 22 -2.87 10.90 -13.32
C ASN A 22 -4.10 10.71 -12.42
N GLN A 23 -4.22 11.52 -11.36
CA GLN A 23 -5.31 11.42 -10.37
C GLN A 23 -5.30 10.17 -9.48
N PHE A 24 -4.17 9.45 -9.43
CA PHE A 24 -3.97 8.32 -8.54
C PHE A 24 -2.82 8.56 -7.57
N TRP A 25 -3.04 8.13 -6.33
CA TRP A 25 -2.01 7.95 -5.33
C TRP A 25 -1.37 6.57 -5.53
N PHE A 26 -0.07 6.49 -5.35
CA PHE A 26 0.68 5.24 -5.30
C PHE A 26 1.42 5.18 -3.99
N MET A 27 1.35 4.03 -3.31
CA MET A 27 2.08 3.81 -2.07
C MET A 27 2.81 2.47 -2.11
N PRO A 28 4.01 2.35 -1.51
CA PRO A 28 4.72 1.09 -1.45
C PRO A 28 3.89 0.01 -0.73
N GLY A 29 3.66 -1.12 -1.39
CA GLY A 29 3.11 -2.33 -0.79
C GLY A 29 4.18 -3.42 -0.65
N VAL A 30 3.86 -4.47 0.12
CA VAL A 30 4.80 -5.57 0.41
C VAL A 30 5.27 -6.30 -0.85
N LEU A 31 4.41 -6.41 -1.86
CA LEU A 31 4.67 -7.15 -3.11
C LEU A 31 4.76 -6.24 -4.34
N GLY A 32 4.67 -4.92 -4.16
CA GLY A 32 4.62 -3.92 -5.22
C GLY A 32 3.78 -2.71 -4.84
N ASP A 33 3.86 -1.64 -5.63
CA ASP A 33 3.09 -0.41 -5.39
C ASP A 33 1.57 -0.68 -5.47
N LEU A 34 0.86 -0.19 -4.46
CA LEU A 34 -0.60 -0.14 -4.43
C LEU A 34 -1.07 1.13 -5.13
N GLN A 35 -2.06 1.01 -6.03
CA GLN A 35 -2.69 2.16 -6.68
C GLN A 35 -3.99 2.50 -5.94
N VAL A 36 -4.16 3.76 -5.56
CA VAL A 36 -5.22 4.19 -4.64
C VAL A 36 -5.92 5.46 -5.14
N CYS A 37 -7.24 5.48 -5.09
CA CYS A 37 -8.06 6.68 -5.11
C CYS A 37 -8.61 6.95 -3.72
N LEU A 38 -8.51 8.20 -3.28
CA LEU A 38 -8.99 8.65 -1.97
C LEU A 38 -10.08 9.69 -2.15
N GLY A 39 -11.16 9.56 -1.38
CA GLY A 39 -12.19 10.58 -1.23
C GLY A 39 -12.43 10.90 0.24
N ILE A 40 -12.88 12.13 0.51
CA ILE A 40 -13.21 12.57 1.87
C ILE A 40 -14.28 11.66 2.50
N HIS A 41 -14.34 11.66 3.83
CA HIS A 41 -15.22 10.78 4.61
C HIS A 41 -14.99 9.28 4.39
N GLY A 42 -13.80 8.91 3.88
CA GLY A 42 -13.33 7.53 3.85
C GLY A 42 -13.65 6.74 2.59
N GLN A 43 -13.93 7.41 1.46
CA GLN A 43 -14.10 6.71 0.18
C GLN A 43 -12.75 6.20 -0.31
N MET A 44 -12.71 4.96 -0.78
CA MET A 44 -11.47 4.38 -1.29
C MET A 44 -11.72 3.40 -2.42
N VAL A 45 -10.88 3.50 -3.46
CA VAL A 45 -10.65 2.41 -4.42
C VAL A 45 -9.17 2.05 -4.33
N LEU A 46 -8.87 0.79 -4.07
CA LEU A 46 -7.49 0.29 -3.99
C LEU A 46 -7.32 -0.86 -4.98
N VAL A 47 -6.27 -0.79 -5.78
CA VAL A 47 -5.88 -1.83 -6.75
C VAL A 47 -4.54 -2.40 -6.29
N ASP A 48 -4.54 -3.69 -5.95
CA ASP A 48 -3.34 -4.48 -5.71
C ASP A 48 -3.14 -5.43 -6.89
N ARG A 49 -2.14 -5.10 -7.72
CA ARG A 49 -1.81 -5.90 -8.92
C ARG A 49 -1.12 -7.21 -8.58
N ALA A 50 -0.44 -7.30 -7.44
CA ALA A 50 0.26 -8.52 -7.03
C ALA A 50 -0.73 -9.62 -6.65
N THR A 51 -1.83 -9.25 -5.99
CA THR A 51 -2.92 -10.18 -5.60
C THR A 51 -4.05 -10.24 -6.63
N ARG A 52 -4.01 -9.43 -7.69
CA ARG A 52 -5.07 -9.26 -8.71
C ARG A 52 -6.41 -8.88 -8.09
N THR A 53 -6.39 -8.04 -7.05
CA THR A 53 -7.60 -7.61 -6.34
C THR A 53 -7.87 -6.13 -6.49
N VAL A 54 -9.15 -5.78 -6.54
CA VAL A 54 -9.64 -4.42 -6.39
C VAL A 54 -10.57 -4.38 -5.19
N ALA A 55 -10.31 -3.46 -4.27
CA ALA A 55 -11.15 -3.22 -3.12
C ALA A 55 -11.80 -1.84 -3.23
N VAL A 56 -13.11 -1.80 -2.98
CA VAL A 56 -13.91 -0.57 -3.01
C VAL A 56 -14.59 -0.42 -1.67
N LYS A 57 -14.51 0.77 -1.09
CA LYS A 57 -15.18 1.11 0.17
C LYS A 57 -15.87 2.45 0.05
N PHE A 58 -17.14 2.42 0.45
CA PHE A 58 -17.92 3.60 0.76
C PHE A 58 -18.02 3.75 2.27
N SER A 59 -17.91 4.98 2.77
CA SER A 59 -17.93 5.26 4.20
C SER A 59 -18.43 6.67 4.48
N SER A 60 -18.67 6.94 5.76
CA SER A 60 -19.13 8.23 6.27
C SER A 60 -18.35 8.59 7.52
N TRP A 61 -17.01 8.63 7.42
CA TRP A 61 -16.17 9.00 8.56
C TRP A 61 -16.57 10.38 9.13
N PRO A 62 -16.54 10.56 10.46
CA PRO A 62 -16.97 11.80 11.10
C PRO A 62 -16.11 13.01 10.71
N THR A 63 -14.84 12.78 10.34
CA THR A 63 -13.94 13.81 9.82
C THR A 63 -13.68 13.57 8.33
N ALA A 64 -13.41 14.66 7.59
CA ALA A 64 -13.12 14.57 6.16
C ALA A 64 -11.92 13.67 5.85
N GLN A 65 -10.90 13.69 6.72
CA GLN A 65 -9.73 12.82 6.66
C GLN A 65 -9.38 12.30 8.06
N ASN A 66 -8.87 11.06 8.13
CA ASN A 66 -8.36 10.45 9.35
C ASN A 66 -7.23 9.47 8.97
N PRO A 67 -5.96 9.77 9.31
CA PRO A 67 -4.81 8.94 8.94
C PRO A 67 -4.87 7.51 9.48
N ALA A 68 -5.31 7.33 10.73
CA ALA A 68 -5.42 6.00 11.33
C ALA A 68 -6.43 5.14 10.56
N TYR A 69 -7.61 5.71 10.28
CA TYR A 69 -8.64 4.97 9.53
C TYR A 69 -8.21 4.67 8.09
N LEU A 70 -7.44 5.57 7.46
CA LEU A 70 -6.86 5.35 6.13
C LEU A 70 -5.92 4.14 6.15
N LEU A 71 -4.93 4.15 7.04
CA LEU A 71 -3.93 3.09 7.12
C LEU A 71 -4.54 1.75 7.51
N ASP A 72 -5.49 1.73 8.45
CA ASP A 72 -6.19 0.50 8.84
C ASP A 72 -7.03 -0.07 7.69
N THR A 73 -7.67 0.79 6.89
CA THR A 73 -8.40 0.37 5.68
C THR A 73 -7.45 -0.28 4.67
N VAL A 74 -6.30 0.35 4.40
CA VAL A 74 -5.29 -0.19 3.47
C VAL A 74 -4.80 -1.55 3.96
N ARG A 75 -4.46 -1.68 5.25
CA ARG A 75 -4.04 -2.96 5.86
C ARG A 75 -5.09 -4.04 5.71
N ALA A 76 -6.36 -3.72 5.97
CA ALA A 76 -7.46 -4.66 5.82
C ALA A 76 -7.63 -5.12 4.37
N PHE A 77 -7.55 -4.19 3.40
CA PHE A 77 -7.63 -4.51 1.97
C PHE A 77 -6.47 -5.37 1.49
N VAL A 78 -5.24 -5.05 1.90
CA VAL A 78 -4.06 -5.86 1.55
C VAL A 78 -4.18 -7.27 2.14
N ALA A 79 -4.58 -7.40 3.41
CA ALA A 79 -4.78 -8.70 4.05
C ALA A 79 -5.87 -9.52 3.36
N ALA A 80 -7.01 -8.90 3.03
CA ALA A 80 -8.10 -9.55 2.30
C ALA A 80 -7.67 -9.98 0.89
N GLY A 81 -6.91 -9.14 0.19
CA GLY A 81 -6.36 -9.45 -1.13
C GLY A 81 -5.38 -10.61 -1.10
N GLN A 82 -4.47 -10.64 -0.12
CA GLN A 82 -3.54 -11.75 0.08
C GLN A 82 -4.28 -13.06 0.40
N TYR A 83 -5.33 -12.99 1.22
CA TYR A 83 -6.17 -14.15 1.52
C TYR A 83 -6.89 -14.68 0.29
N ALA A 84 -7.55 -13.81 -0.46
CA ALA A 84 -8.24 -14.18 -1.70
C ALA A 84 -7.28 -14.75 -2.76
N ALA A 85 -6.04 -14.27 -2.81
CA ALA A 85 -4.99 -14.76 -3.71
C ALA A 85 -4.32 -16.08 -3.23
N GLY A 86 -4.72 -16.64 -2.09
CA GLY A 86 -4.10 -17.85 -1.53
C GLY A 86 -2.69 -17.63 -0.97
N LEU A 87 -2.30 -16.38 -0.71
CA LEU A 87 -0.98 -16.01 -0.17
C LEU A 87 -0.95 -16.01 1.36
N SER A 88 -2.11 -16.18 2.03
CA SER A 88 -2.24 -16.23 3.49
C SER A 88 -1.71 -17.48 4.18
N GLY A 89 -0.69 -18.13 3.59
CA GLY A 89 0.06 -19.24 4.18
C GLY A 89 1.54 -18.92 4.47
N VAL A 90 2.08 -17.82 3.95
CA VAL A 90 3.53 -17.53 4.07
C VAL A 90 3.92 -16.91 5.43
N GLY A 91 2.93 -16.43 6.21
CA GLY A 91 3.17 -15.72 7.48
C GLY A 91 3.38 -16.60 8.71
N HIS A 92 2.78 -17.80 8.78
CA HIS A 92 2.92 -18.67 9.96
C HIS A 92 4.22 -19.48 9.98
N HIS A 93 4.84 -19.73 8.82
CA HIS A 93 6.14 -20.43 8.74
C HIS A 93 7.36 -19.49 8.81
N ARG A 94 7.17 -18.17 8.78
CA ARG A 94 8.26 -17.17 8.82
C ARG A 94 8.32 -16.33 10.10
N ALA A 95 7.46 -16.61 11.08
CA ALA A 95 7.52 -15.98 12.40
C ALA A 95 8.76 -16.39 13.24
N HIS A 96 9.63 -17.26 12.70
CA HIS A 96 10.93 -17.60 13.31
C HIS A 96 12.14 -16.92 12.64
N LEU A 97 11.96 -15.69 12.13
CA LEU A 97 13.10 -14.84 11.78
C LEU A 97 12.93 -13.51 12.49
N SER A 98 13.36 -13.48 13.74
CA SER A 98 13.59 -12.25 14.49
C SER A 98 14.82 -11.55 13.88
N GLY A 99 14.58 -10.52 13.06
CA GLY A 99 15.61 -9.67 12.48
C GLY A 99 14.98 -8.40 11.90
N PRO A 100 15.70 -7.26 11.87
CA PRO A 100 15.13 -5.99 11.45
C PRO A 100 14.69 -6.03 9.97
N ILE A 101 13.49 -5.51 9.70
CA ILE A 101 12.95 -5.31 8.36
C ILE A 101 13.74 -4.15 7.73
N GLY A 102 14.53 -4.40 6.67
CA GLY A 102 15.16 -3.29 5.95
C GLY A 102 16.26 -3.55 4.94
N VAL A 103 16.72 -4.78 4.68
CA VAL A 103 17.73 -5.01 3.62
C VAL A 103 17.36 -6.23 2.80
N VAL A 104 17.02 -6.01 1.53
CA VAL A 104 17.09 -7.03 0.48
C VAL A 104 18.10 -6.51 -0.53
N GLU A 105 19.26 -7.14 -0.57
CA GLU A 105 20.31 -6.86 -1.55
C GLU A 105 19.79 -7.18 -2.96
N GLY A 106 19.91 -6.21 -3.87
CA GLY A 106 19.36 -6.30 -5.21
C GLY A 106 20.02 -7.42 -6.02
N ARG A 107 19.22 -8.29 -6.63
CA ARG A 107 19.71 -9.28 -7.59
C ARG A 107 20.15 -8.55 -8.86
N GLU A 108 21.45 -8.56 -9.15
CA GLU A 108 22.00 -8.04 -10.41
C GLU A 108 21.35 -8.74 -11.61
N ARG A 109 20.97 -7.94 -12.61
CA ARG A 109 20.51 -8.47 -13.90
C ARG A 109 21.76 -8.66 -14.76
N GLY A 110 22.08 -9.91 -15.07
CA GLY A 110 23.12 -10.25 -16.03
C GLY A 110 22.83 -9.60 -17.38
N HIS A 111 23.85 -8.96 -17.94
CA HIS A 111 23.86 -8.46 -19.31
C HIS A 111 24.01 -9.65 -20.27
N SER A 112 23.22 -9.63 -21.34
CA SER A 112 23.50 -10.34 -22.60
C SER A 112 23.03 -9.45 -23.73
#